data_AF-A0A059UED9-F1
#
_entry.id   AF-A0A059UED9-F1
#
_cell.length_a   1.000
_cell.length_b   1.000
_cell.length_c   1.000
_cell.angle_alpha   90.00
_cell.angle_beta   90.00
_cell.angle_gamma   90.00
#
_symmetry.space_group_name_H-M   'P 1'
#
loop_
_entity.id
_entity.type
_entity.pdbx_description
1 polymer ?
#
loop_
_entity_poly.entity_id
_entity_poly.type
_entity_poly.pdbx_seq_one_letter_code
_entity_poly.pdbx_strand_id
1 'polypeptide(L)'
;MKLILLLIVMGILAISKCSVGNTLCELSRNQKIVLLECLESYLTEEQKASEYQFYQCLGYDSVIDYYEEICGLSEKEQEELHLSYIKCHNEMTPYSGSATDEDARNCLNNAIESEQ
;
A
#
# COMPACT_ATOMS: atom_id res chain seq x y z
N MET A 1 -15.58 -5.14 20.00
CA MET A 1 -15.77 -5.09 18.53
C MET A 1 -14.44 -4.69 17.92
N LYS A 2 -13.76 -5.60 17.21
CA LYS A 2 -12.46 -5.32 16.56
C LYS A 2 -12.74 -4.72 15.19
N LEU A 3 -12.70 -3.39 15.08
CA LEU A 3 -12.74 -2.67 13.80
C LEU A 3 -11.36 -2.80 13.16
N ILE A 4 -11.23 -3.75 12.24
CA ILE A 4 -10.05 -3.96 11.40
C ILE A 4 -10.22 -3.00 10.21
N LEU A 5 -9.47 -1.90 10.20
CA LEU A 5 -9.43 -0.92 9.12
C LEU A 5 -7.98 -0.57 8.81
N LEU A 6 -7.29 -1.50 8.17
CA LEU A 6 -6.06 -1.21 7.44
C LEU A 6 -6.44 -0.73 6.03
N LEU A 7 -6.89 0.53 5.90
CA LEU A 7 -7.22 1.05 4.57
C LEU A 7 -6.01 1.45 3.73
N ILE A 8 -4.82 1.56 4.32
CA ILE A 8 -3.60 1.78 3.54
C ILE A 8 -3.03 0.44 3.02
N VAL A 9 -3.21 -0.64 3.78
CA VAL A 9 -2.69 -1.97 3.42
C VAL A 9 -3.73 -2.83 2.67
N MET A 10 -5.05 -2.63 2.89
CA MET A 10 -6.12 -3.27 2.11
C MET A 10 -6.64 -2.43 0.93
N GLY A 11 -6.31 -1.13 0.85
CA GLY A 11 -6.77 -0.26 -0.24
C GLY A 11 -6.24 -0.64 -1.62
N ILE A 12 -5.20 -1.48 -1.68
CA ILE A 12 -4.62 -1.96 -2.94
C ILE A 12 -4.86 -3.45 -3.16
N LEU A 13 -5.26 -4.19 -2.11
CA LEU A 13 -5.45 -5.65 -2.18
C LEU A 13 -6.91 -6.13 -2.05
N ALA A 14 -7.88 -5.24 -1.89
CA ALA A 14 -9.28 -5.58 -2.05
C ALA A 14 -9.78 -5.24 -3.47
N ILE A 15 -9.85 -6.27 -4.30
CA ILE A 15 -10.83 -6.47 -5.39
C ILE A 15 -10.39 -5.97 -6.78
N SER A 16 -9.79 -6.85 -7.57
CA SER A 16 -10.23 -7.39 -8.87
C SER A 16 -11.24 -6.67 -9.81
N LYS A 17 -11.68 -5.41 -9.60
CA LYS A 17 -12.56 -4.64 -10.51
C LYS A 17 -12.50 -3.11 -10.42
N CYS A 18 -11.60 -2.50 -9.64
CA CYS A 18 -11.47 -1.03 -9.60
C CYS A 18 -10.19 -0.55 -10.29
N SER A 19 -10.35 0.45 -11.16
CA SER A 19 -9.38 1.17 -12.01
C SER A 19 -8.02 1.57 -11.38
N VAL A 20 -7.81 1.39 -10.07
CA VAL A 20 -6.66 1.90 -9.30
C VAL A 20 -5.47 0.93 -9.30
N GLY A 21 -5.70 -0.39 -9.33
CA GLY A 21 -4.62 -1.39 -9.35
C GLY A 21 -3.74 -1.33 -10.61
N ASN A 22 -4.34 -0.99 -11.76
CA ASN A 22 -3.57 -0.72 -12.98
C ASN A 22 -2.84 0.63 -12.91
N THR A 23 -3.48 1.65 -12.31
CA THR A 23 -2.92 3.01 -12.28
C THR A 23 -1.60 3.05 -11.49
N LEU A 24 -1.53 2.38 -10.33
CA LEU A 24 -0.30 2.29 -9.54
C LEU A 24 0.85 1.65 -10.30
N CYS A 25 0.59 0.58 -11.05
CA CYS A 25 1.59 -0.09 -11.86
C CYS A 25 2.02 0.73 -13.08
N GLU A 26 1.15 1.59 -13.58
CA GLU A 26 1.42 2.53 -14.68
C GLU A 26 2.21 3.76 -14.24
N LEU A 27 2.21 4.11 -12.94
CA LEU A 27 3.00 5.22 -12.40
C LEU A 27 4.51 4.94 -12.51
N SER A 28 5.27 5.98 -12.88
CA SER A 28 6.73 5.94 -12.78
C SER A 28 7.18 5.86 -11.32
N ARG A 29 8.45 5.49 -11.09
CA ARG A 29 9.02 5.44 -9.75
C ARG A 29 8.87 6.76 -9.00
N ASN A 30 9.07 7.90 -9.67
CA ASN A 30 8.94 9.21 -9.04
C ASN A 30 7.49 9.51 -8.64
N GLN A 31 6.53 9.19 -9.49
CA GLN A 31 5.10 9.35 -9.17
C GLN A 31 4.69 8.44 -8.00
N LYS A 32 5.22 7.21 -7.96
CA LYS A 32 5.03 6.31 -6.81
C LYS A 32 5.58 6.92 -5.52
N ILE A 33 6.77 7.52 -5.54
CA ILE A 33 7.35 8.21 -4.37
C ILE A 33 6.41 9.33 -3.91
N VAL A 34 5.97 10.20 -4.83
CA VAL A 34 5.05 11.32 -4.51
C VAL A 34 3.74 10.81 -3.90
N LEU A 35 3.18 9.73 -4.46
CA LEU A 35 1.98 9.10 -3.94
C LEU A 35 2.19 8.57 -2.51
N LEU A 36 3.28 7.84 -2.28
CA LEU A 36 3.60 7.26 -0.98
C LEU A 36 3.85 8.34 0.07
N GLU A 37 4.64 9.38 -0.24
CA GLU A 37 4.89 10.51 0.66
C GLU A 37 3.58 11.23 1.02
N CYS A 38 2.67 11.38 0.05
CA CYS A 38 1.35 11.95 0.29
C CYS A 38 0.51 11.07 1.22
N LEU A 39 0.45 9.76 0.98
CA LEU A 39 -0.30 8.82 1.83
C LEU A 39 0.29 8.73 3.26
N GLU A 40 1.61 8.71 3.38
CA GLU A 40 2.32 8.72 4.66
C GLU A 40 2.07 10.02 5.45
N SER A 41 1.76 11.13 4.79
CA SER A 41 1.46 12.40 5.47
C SER A 41 0.20 12.32 6.35
N TYR A 42 -0.69 11.37 6.08
CA TYR A 42 -1.88 11.11 6.89
C TYR A 42 -1.59 10.21 8.10
N LEU A 43 -0.44 9.55 8.12
CA LEU A 43 -0.07 8.60 9.17
C LEU A 43 0.68 9.27 10.33
N THR A 44 0.42 8.78 11.53
CA THR A 44 1.28 9.05 12.69
C THR A 44 2.60 8.30 12.57
N GLU A 45 3.62 8.74 13.30
CA GLU A 45 4.93 8.06 13.32
C GLU A 45 4.83 6.60 13.80
N GLU A 46 3.90 6.30 14.71
CA GLU A 46 3.63 4.91 15.14
C GLU A 46 3.04 4.06 14.00
N GLN A 47 2.13 4.64 13.22
CA GLN A 47 1.52 3.96 12.08
C GLN A 47 2.54 3.74 10.96
N LYS A 48 3.40 4.73 10.66
CA LYS A 48 4.50 4.58 9.69
C LYS A 48 5.48 3.48 10.11
N ALA A 49 5.85 3.44 11.40
CA ALA A 49 6.73 2.40 11.91
C ALA A 49 6.09 0.99 11.80
N SER A 50 4.79 0.89 12.07
CA SER A 50 4.02 -0.34 11.89
C SER A 50 3.97 -0.77 10.42
N GLU A 51 3.71 0.16 9.50
CA GLU A 51 3.71 -0.12 8.07
C GLU A 51 5.09 -0.62 7.59
N TYR A 52 6.16 0.04 8.03
CA TYR A 52 7.52 -0.38 7.73
C TYR A 52 7.83 -1.80 8.22
N GLN A 53 7.45 -2.13 9.46
CA GLN A 53 7.60 -3.49 10.01
C GLN A 53 6.79 -4.53 9.22
N PHE A 54 5.61 -4.15 8.74
CA PHE A 54 4.79 -5.02 7.90
C PHE A 54 5.49 -5.37 6.58
N TYR A 55 6.05 -4.39 5.88
CA TYR A 55 6.80 -4.66 4.64
C TYR A 55 8.09 -5.45 4.89
N GLN A 56 8.80 -5.18 5.99
CA GLN A 56 9.95 -5.99 6.39
C GLN A 56 9.57 -7.45 6.66
N CYS A 57 8.42 -7.70 7.27
CA CYS A 57 7.91 -9.06 7.47
C CYS A 57 7.63 -9.77 6.13
N LEU A 58 7.13 -9.02 5.15
CA LEU A 58 6.94 -9.51 3.78
C LEU A 58 8.26 -9.73 3.02
N GLY A 59 9.39 -9.27 3.56
CA GLY A 59 10.72 -9.42 2.95
C GLY A 59 11.17 -8.21 2.12
N TYR A 60 10.50 -7.07 2.24
CA TYR A 60 10.82 -5.85 1.50
C TYR A 60 11.53 -4.82 2.39
N ASP A 61 12.62 -4.25 1.87
CA ASP A 61 13.40 -3.23 2.58
C ASP A 61 12.75 -1.84 2.52
N SER A 62 11.85 -1.62 1.55
CA SER A 62 11.10 -0.38 1.41
C SER A 62 9.69 -0.60 0.85
N VAL A 63 8.80 0.35 1.14
CA VAL A 63 7.42 0.38 0.65
C VAL A 63 7.38 0.42 -0.88
N ILE A 64 8.30 1.16 -1.50
CA ILE A 64 8.35 1.29 -2.95
C ILE A 64 8.76 -0.02 -3.63
N ASP A 65 9.68 -0.78 -3.03
CA ASP A 65 10.10 -2.07 -3.59
C ASP A 65 8.93 -3.06 -3.59
N TYR A 66 8.12 -3.06 -2.53
CA TYR A 66 6.87 -3.81 -2.49
C TYR A 66 5.95 -3.42 -3.67
N TYR A 67 5.68 -2.13 -3.86
CA TYR A 67 4.78 -1.69 -4.94
C TYR A 67 5.33 -1.93 -6.35
N GLU A 68 6.65 -1.89 -6.54
CA GLU A 68 7.27 -2.22 -7.83
C GLU A 68 7.21 -3.73 -8.12
N GLU A 69 7.38 -4.58 -7.10
CA GLU A 69 7.40 -6.04 -7.26
C GLU A 69 6.01 -6.63 -7.52
N ILE A 70 4.96 -6.14 -6.81
CA ILE A 70 3.60 -6.67 -6.97
C ILE A 70 3.03 -6.52 -8.39
N CYS A 71 3.52 -5.54 -9.16
CA CYS A 71 3.06 -5.26 -10.52
C CYS A 71 3.48 -6.31 -11.55
N GLY A 72 4.46 -7.16 -11.22
CA GLY A 72 5.01 -8.19 -12.11
C GLY A 72 4.66 -9.62 -11.74
N LEU A 73 3.92 -9.84 -10.65
CA LEU A 73 3.71 -11.17 -10.09
C LEU A 73 2.72 -12.00 -10.92
N SER A 74 3.10 -13.25 -11.19
CA SER A 74 2.20 -14.29 -11.69
C SER A 74 1.11 -14.64 -10.65
N GLU A 75 0.04 -15.30 -11.10
CA GLU A 75 -1.04 -15.74 -10.19
C GLU A 75 -0.51 -16.58 -9.00
N LYS A 76 0.46 -17.47 -9.26
CA LYS A 76 1.08 -18.31 -8.23
C LYS A 76 1.85 -17.46 -7.20
N GLU A 77 2.59 -16.46 -7.67
CA GLU A 77 3.35 -15.56 -6.78
C GLU A 77 2.40 -14.65 -5.98
N GLN A 78 1.27 -14.24 -6.57
CA GLN A 78 0.23 -13.51 -5.84
C GLN A 78 -0.39 -14.35 -4.73
N GLU A 79 -0.64 -15.64 -4.95
CA GLU A 79 -1.12 -16.57 -3.91
C GLU A 79 -0.10 -16.73 -2.76
N GLU A 80 1.18 -16.88 -3.08
CA GLU A 80 2.26 -16.99 -2.09
C GLU A 80 2.40 -15.69 -1.27
N LEU A 81 2.35 -14.54 -1.95
CA LEU A 81 2.36 -13.23 -1.30
C LEU A 81 1.14 -13.05 -0.39
N HIS A 82 -0.04 -13.52 -0.80
CA HIS A 82 -1.26 -13.47 0.00
C HIS A 82 -1.14 -14.29 1.31
N LEU A 83 -0.50 -15.46 1.27
CA LEU A 83 -0.25 -16.24 2.48
C LEU A 83 0.71 -15.52 3.42
N SER A 84 1.79 -14.94 2.88
CA SER A 84 2.74 -14.13 3.65
C SER A 84 2.08 -12.90 4.25
N TYR A 85 1.19 -12.25 3.50
CA TYR A 85 0.37 -11.13 3.96
C TYR A 85 -0.44 -11.49 5.19
N ILE A 86 -1.21 -12.58 5.14
CA ILE A 86 -2.04 -13.02 6.27
C ILE A 86 -1.18 -13.29 7.50
N LYS A 87 -0.04 -13.95 7.32
CA LYS A 87 0.89 -14.23 8.40
C LYS A 87 1.40 -12.93 9.04
N CYS A 88 1.98 -12.04 8.24
CA CYS A 88 2.53 -10.78 8.72
C CYS A 88 1.47 -9.92 9.39
N HIS A 89 0.30 -9.79 8.79
CA HIS A 89 -0.82 -9.05 9.36
C HIS A 89 -1.21 -9.54 10.75
N ASN A 90 -1.23 -10.85 10.98
CA ASN A 90 -1.61 -11.43 12.28
C ASN A 90 -0.57 -11.22 13.38
N GLU A 91 0.68 -10.91 13.00
CA GLU A 91 1.76 -10.58 13.93
C GLU A 91 1.77 -9.07 14.27
N MET A 92 1.09 -8.23 13.49
CA MET A 92 1.04 -6.79 13.67
C MET A 92 0.02 -6.34 14.72
N THR A 93 0.34 -5.23 15.40
CA THR A 93 -0.62 -4.55 16.28
C THR A 93 -1.71 -3.90 15.42
N PRO A 94 -3.01 -4.12 15.70
CA PRO A 94 -4.08 -3.47 14.94
C PRO A 94 -4.01 -1.96 15.10
N TYR A 95 -4.05 -1.23 14.00
CA TYR A 95 -4.28 0.22 13.99
C TYR A 95 -5.36 0.57 12.97
N SER A 96 -6.08 1.67 13.23
CA SER A 96 -7.01 2.23 12.26
C SER A 96 -6.26 3.18 11.33
N GLY A 97 -6.37 2.98 10.02
CA GLY A 97 -5.91 3.95 9.03
C GLY A 97 -6.64 5.30 9.19
N SER A 98 -5.93 6.38 8.90
CA SER A 98 -6.39 7.77 9.01
C SER A 98 -6.76 8.40 7.67
N ALA A 99 -6.28 7.87 6.55
CA ALA A 99 -6.59 8.37 5.21
C ALA A 99 -7.98 7.90 4.75
N THR A 100 -8.75 8.80 4.14
CA THR A 100 -10.02 8.49 3.48
C THR A 100 -9.82 8.12 2.00
N ASP A 101 -10.86 7.56 1.36
CA ASP A 101 -10.86 7.29 -0.09
C ASP A 101 -10.67 8.58 -0.91
N GLU A 102 -11.12 9.73 -0.39
CA GLU A 102 -10.94 11.04 -1.01
C GLU A 102 -9.48 11.50 -0.92
N ASP A 103 -8.85 11.31 0.24
CA ASP A 103 -7.42 11.60 0.44
C ASP A 103 -6.55 10.78 -0.51
N ALA A 104 -6.81 9.47 -0.61
CA ALA A 104 -6.08 8.59 -1.51
C ALA A 104 -6.22 9.02 -2.98
N ARG A 105 -7.41 9.46 -3.40
CA ARG A 105 -7.65 9.96 -4.75
C ARG A 105 -6.92 11.27 -5.03
N ASN A 106 -6.90 12.18 -4.06
CA ASN A 106 -6.18 13.44 -4.18
C ASN A 106 -4.67 13.20 -4.29
N CYS A 107 -4.12 12.30 -3.47
CA CYS A 107 -2.72 11.90 -3.59
C CYS A 107 -2.40 11.29 -4.95
N LEU A 108 -3.27 10.44 -5.48
CA LEU A 108 -3.08 9.83 -6.81
C LEU A 108 -3.06 10.88 -7.92
N ASN A 109 -4.01 11.83 -7.91
CA ASN A 109 -4.04 12.90 -8.90
C ASN A 109 -2.78 13.77 -8.83
N ASN A 110 -2.35 14.15 -7.63
CA ASN A 110 -1.12 14.91 -7.42
C ASN A 110 0.11 14.16 -7.95
N ALA A 111 0.18 12.85 -7.71
CA ALA A 111 1.25 12.01 -8.23
C ALA A 111 1.26 11.98 -9.77
N ILE A 112 0.11 11.79 -10.41
CA ILE A 112 -0.01 11.79 -11.89
C ILE A 112 0.45 13.13 -12.48
N GLU A 113 0.06 14.25 -11.86
CA GLU A 113 0.40 15.60 -12.32
C GLU A 113 1.88 15.98 -12.11
N SER A 114 2.61 15.27 -11.22
CA SER A 114 4.02 15.57 -10.91
C SER A 114 5.03 15.30 -12.05
N GLU A 115 4.60 14.67 -13.16
CA GLU A 115 5.40 14.44 -14.37
C GLU A 115 5.23 15.48 -15.47
N GLN A 116 4.29 16.44 -15.33
CA GLN A 116 4.08 17.52 -16.30
C GLN A 116 4.99 18.73 -16.04
#